data_AF-A0A5C1ADI8-F1
#
_entry.id   AF-A0A5C1ADI8-F1
#
_cell.length_a   1.000
_cell.length_b   1.000
_cell.length_c   1.000
_cell.angle_alpha   90.00
_cell.angle_beta   90.00
_cell.angle_gamma   90.00
#
_symmetry.space_group_name_H-M   'P 1'
#
loop_
_entity.id
_entity.type
_entity.pdbx_description
1 polymer ?
#
loop_
_entity_poly.entity_id
_entity_poly.type
_entity_poly.pdbx_seq_one_letter_code
_entity_poly.pdbx_strand_id
1 'polypeptide(L)'
;MQTLSQTLPAVTNAQVGLPKANVSPPSTDGRPSLRNKEMLTELLSRICALQKGYGKTQAELETLVEGFSWALVGYPMSDVNLAFQAYIVTQSDIPAPADIIKLIRSNKQSDEATPPTVSQLLEYRSRGIPLSPKQQADLQEYERSGAHHG
;
A
#
# COMPACT_ATOMS: atom_id res chain seq x y z
N MET A 1 -35.10 22.90 -58.82
CA MET A 1 -34.56 21.62 -58.33
C MET A 1 -34.64 21.69 -56.81
N GLN A 2 -35.65 21.10 -56.16
CA GLN A 2 -35.72 19.69 -55.69
C GLN A 2 -34.42 19.26 -54.98
N THR A 3 -34.31 18.69 -53.77
CA THR A 3 -35.18 18.33 -52.63
C THR A 3 -34.23 17.76 -51.55
N LEU A 4 -34.67 17.71 -50.29
CA LEU A 4 -34.32 16.72 -49.24
C LEU A 4 -32.91 16.72 -48.60
N SER A 5 -32.87 16.95 -47.29
CA SER A 5 -31.89 16.37 -46.36
C SER A 5 -32.59 16.19 -45.00
N GLN A 6 -33.36 15.11 -44.85
CA GLN A 6 -33.00 13.87 -44.14
C GLN A 6 -32.76 14.04 -42.63
N THR A 7 -33.84 13.73 -41.90
CA THR A 7 -33.94 13.51 -40.46
C THR A 7 -33.28 12.17 -40.10
N LEU A 8 -32.36 12.15 -39.14
CA LEU A 8 -31.81 10.92 -38.56
C LEU A 8 -32.63 10.50 -37.32
N PRO A 9 -32.87 9.18 -37.15
CA PRO A 9 -33.77 8.64 -36.13
C PRO A 9 -33.17 8.58 -34.73
N ALA A 10 -34.06 8.69 -33.74
CA ALA A 10 -33.80 8.44 -32.34
C ALA A 10 -33.38 6.98 -32.11
N VAL A 11 -32.17 6.78 -31.57
CA VAL A 11 -31.75 5.50 -31.00
C VAL A 11 -32.36 5.40 -29.60
N THR A 12 -33.48 4.67 -29.51
CA THR A 12 -34.00 4.12 -28.26
C THR A 12 -33.13 2.93 -27.90
N ASN A 13 -32.24 3.08 -26.92
CA ASN A 13 -31.51 1.96 -26.37
C ASN A 13 -32.24 1.40 -25.15
N ALA A 14 -32.52 0.10 -25.22
CA ALA A 14 -33.33 -0.66 -24.30
C ALA A 14 -32.76 -0.68 -22.87
N GLN A 15 -33.63 -0.45 -21.89
CA GLN A 15 -33.41 -0.84 -20.50
C GLN A 15 -33.34 -2.38 -20.43
N VAL A 16 -32.15 -2.91 -20.15
CA VAL A 16 -31.98 -4.24 -19.58
C VAL A 16 -31.57 -4.04 -18.14
N GLY A 17 -32.47 -4.41 -17.23
CA GLY A 17 -32.23 -4.39 -15.80
C GLY A 17 -31.14 -5.37 -15.40
N LEU A 18 -30.11 -4.85 -14.72
CA LEU A 18 -29.25 -5.63 -13.84
C LEU A 18 -29.49 -5.17 -12.40
N PRO A 19 -29.53 -6.08 -11.41
CA PRO A 19 -29.57 -5.71 -10.01
C PRO A 19 -28.30 -4.91 -9.68
N LYS A 20 -28.47 -3.62 -9.38
CA LYS A 20 -27.41 -2.78 -8.80
C LYS A 20 -27.08 -3.37 -7.43
N ALA A 21 -26.08 -4.25 -7.40
CA ALA A 21 -25.31 -4.50 -6.20
C ALA A 21 -24.75 -3.14 -5.76
N ASN A 22 -25.33 -2.62 -4.67
CA ASN A 22 -24.90 -1.41 -4.00
C ASN A 22 -23.57 -1.69 -3.29
N VAL A 23 -22.51 -1.89 -4.07
CA VAL A 23 -21.14 -1.87 -3.58
C VAL A 23 -20.64 -0.49 -3.97
N SER A 24 -20.85 0.48 -3.09
CA SER A 24 -20.11 1.74 -3.18
C SER A 24 -18.63 1.39 -3.27
N PRO A 25 -17.89 1.86 -4.28
CA PRO A 25 -16.44 1.76 -4.24
C PRO A 25 -15.97 2.46 -2.95
N PRO A 26 -14.92 1.97 -2.27
CA PRO A 26 -14.28 2.76 -1.24
C PRO A 26 -13.85 4.07 -1.91
N SER A 27 -14.56 5.15 -1.59
CA SER A 27 -14.21 6.51 -1.98
C SER A 27 -12.87 6.83 -1.34
N THR A 28 -11.81 6.35 -1.97
CA THR A 28 -10.45 6.78 -1.73
C THR A 28 -10.38 8.12 -2.44
N ASP A 29 -10.97 9.14 -1.81
CA ASP A 29 -10.82 10.52 -2.24
C ASP A 29 -9.32 10.79 -2.21
N GLY A 30 -8.69 10.74 -3.39
CA GLY A 30 -7.24 10.89 -3.56
C GLY A 30 -6.75 12.30 -3.24
N ARG A 31 -7.50 13.08 -2.45
CA ARG A 31 -7.01 14.31 -1.86
C ARG A 31 -6.39 13.98 -0.51
N PRO A 32 -5.12 14.36 -0.28
CA PRO A 32 -4.56 14.27 1.06
C PRO A 32 -5.47 15.06 2.01
N SER A 33 -6.02 14.39 3.03
CA SER A 33 -6.82 15.08 4.05
C SER A 33 -5.96 16.18 4.70
N LEU A 34 -6.58 17.29 5.12
CA LEU A 34 -5.88 18.39 5.78
C LEU A 34 -5.02 17.86 6.95
N ARG A 35 -5.57 16.91 7.71
CA ARG A 35 -4.89 16.21 8.80
C ARG A 35 -3.65 15.43 8.35
N ASN A 36 -3.71 14.74 7.21
CA ASN A 36 -2.55 14.02 6.68
C ASN A 36 -1.43 14.99 6.28
N LYS A 37 -1.79 16.13 5.69
CA LYS A 37 -0.83 17.19 5.34
C LYS A 37 -0.17 17.77 6.60
N GLU A 38 -0.94 18.07 7.64
CA GLU A 38 -0.42 18.55 8.93
C GLU A 38 0.56 17.54 9.56
N MET A 39 0.19 16.25 9.58
CA MET A 39 1.06 15.18 10.09
C MET A 39 2.36 15.04 9.29
N LEU A 40 2.27 15.15 7.96
CA LEU A 40 3.44 15.08 7.09
C LEU A 40 4.35 16.29 7.26
N THR A 41 3.79 17.49 7.41
CA THR A 41 4.53 18.70 7.76
C THR A 41 5.29 18.51 9.06
N GLU A 42 4.62 18.03 10.12
CA GLU A 42 5.27 17.79 11.41
C GLU A 42 6.43 16.79 11.30
N LEU A 43 6.23 15.68 10.60
CA LEU A 43 7.26 14.66 10.36
C LEU A 43 8.48 15.27 9.65
N LEU A 44 8.25 15.99 8.56
CA LEU A 44 9.32 16.59 7.76
C LEU A 44 10.05 17.71 8.51
N SER A 45 9.34 18.52 9.29
CA SER A 45 9.96 19.52 10.18
C SER A 45 10.87 18.88 11.21
N ARG A 46 10.43 17.78 11.86
CA ARG A 46 11.26 17.05 12.82
C ARG A 46 12.50 16.45 12.18
N ILE A 47 12.37 15.90 10.97
CA ILE A 47 13.50 15.35 10.22
C ILE A 47 14.51 16.43 9.88
N CYS A 48 14.06 17.57 9.35
CA CYS A 48 14.94 18.70 9.04
C CYS A 48 15.67 19.21 10.29
N ALA A 49 15.01 19.24 11.46
CA ALA A 49 15.62 19.61 12.72
C ALA A 49 16.66 18.58 13.22
N LEU A 50 16.36 17.28 13.10
CA LEU A 50 17.23 16.19 13.57
C LEU A 50 18.47 16.00 12.69
N GLN A 51 18.33 16.11 11.37
CA GLN A 51 19.38 15.80 10.40
C GLN A 51 20.22 17.03 10.01
N LYS A 52 20.26 18.06 10.86
CA LYS A 52 21.04 19.29 10.64
C LYS A 52 20.75 19.94 9.28
N GLY A 53 19.51 19.93 8.83
CA GLY A 53 19.02 20.72 7.70
C GLY A 53 18.99 22.22 8.03
N TYR A 54 20.09 22.76 8.54
CA TYR A 54 20.28 24.19 8.75
C TYR A 54 20.38 24.84 7.37
N GLY A 55 19.28 25.48 6.93
CA GLY A 55 19.28 26.27 5.71
C GLY A 55 18.01 26.19 4.87
N LYS A 56 17.11 25.22 5.12
CA LYS A 56 15.85 25.17 4.37
C LYS A 56 14.93 26.31 4.79
N THR A 57 14.61 27.16 3.84
CA THR A 57 13.59 28.19 3.95
C THR A 57 12.21 27.56 4.12
N GLN A 58 11.27 28.32 4.66
CA GLN A 58 9.88 27.87 4.80
C GLN A 58 9.27 27.41 3.46
N ALA A 59 9.60 28.10 2.35
CA ALA A 59 9.13 27.75 1.02
C ALA A 59 9.66 26.39 0.54
N GLU A 60 10.91 26.05 0.87
CA GLU A 60 11.49 24.74 0.54
C GLU A 60 10.84 23.62 1.34
N LEU A 61 10.49 23.88 2.61
CA LEU A 61 9.75 22.94 3.43
C LEU A 61 8.34 22.69 2.86
N GLU A 62 7.63 23.74 2.44
CA GLU A 62 6.31 23.63 1.81
C GLU A 62 6.37 22.83 0.50
N THR A 63 7.37 23.10 -0.34
CA THR A 63 7.60 22.36 -1.58
C THR A 63 7.85 20.87 -1.30
N LEU A 64 8.60 20.57 -0.23
CA LEU A 64 8.89 19.20 0.17
C LEU A 64 7.63 18.51 0.70
N VAL A 65 6.82 19.19 1.52
CA VAL A 65 5.52 18.68 2.00
C VAL A 65 4.58 18.39 0.82
N GLU A 66 4.50 19.27 -0.17
CA GLU A 66 3.68 19.03 -1.36
C GLU A 66 4.19 17.84 -2.17
N GLY A 67 5.50 17.76 -2.43
CA GLY A 67 6.09 16.64 -3.16
C GLY A 67 5.84 15.30 -2.48
N PHE A 68 5.97 15.25 -1.16
CA PHE A 68 5.65 14.05 -0.39
C PHE A 68 4.14 13.76 -0.34
N SER A 69 3.29 14.78 -0.22
CA SER A 69 1.83 14.59 -0.22
C SER A 69 1.34 13.96 -1.51
N TRP A 70 1.90 14.40 -2.65
CA TRP A 70 1.62 13.83 -3.97
C TRP A 70 2.14 12.39 -4.09
N ALA A 71 3.40 12.16 -3.71
CA ALA A 71 4.03 10.85 -3.85
C ALA A 71 3.42 9.78 -2.93
N LEU A 72 2.91 10.19 -1.75
CA LEU A 72 2.43 9.28 -0.71
C LEU A 72 0.91 9.17 -0.60
N VAL A 73 0.15 9.79 -1.52
CA VAL A 73 -1.33 9.86 -1.46
C VAL A 73 -2.03 8.50 -1.33
N GLY A 74 -1.43 7.42 -1.84
CA GLY A 74 -1.96 6.06 -1.79
C GLY A 74 -1.53 5.22 -0.58
N TYR A 75 -0.75 5.79 0.35
CA TYR A 75 -0.25 5.06 1.52
C TYR A 75 -0.91 5.56 2.80
N PRO A 76 -1.29 4.67 3.72
CA PRO A 76 -1.85 5.09 5.00
C PRO A 76 -0.76 5.78 5.83
N MET A 77 -1.14 6.84 6.57
CA MET A 77 -0.18 7.64 7.32
C MET A 77 0.56 6.85 8.42
N SER A 78 0.00 5.74 8.90
CA SER A 78 0.69 4.81 9.79
C SER A 78 1.95 4.22 9.15
N ASP A 79 1.84 3.74 7.91
CA ASP A 79 2.96 3.15 7.16
C ASP A 79 4.01 4.21 6.84
N VAL A 80 3.55 5.41 6.46
CA VAL A 80 4.41 6.56 6.19
C VAL A 80 5.23 6.93 7.42
N ASN A 81 4.59 7.06 8.59
CA ASN A 81 5.27 7.40 9.84
C ASN A 81 6.31 6.35 10.23
N LEU A 82 5.95 5.07 10.15
CA LEU A 82 6.87 3.97 10.47
C LEU A 82 8.07 3.94 9.51
N ALA A 83 7.85 4.18 8.22
CA ALA A 83 8.92 4.27 7.23
C ALA A 83 9.85 5.46 7.50
N PHE A 84 9.32 6.63 7.87
CA PHE A 84 10.14 7.78 8.26
C PHE A 84 10.98 7.49 9.51
N GLN A 85 10.42 6.82 10.53
CA GLN A 85 11.17 6.42 11.71
C GLN A 85 12.31 5.46 11.35
N ALA A 86 12.03 4.44 10.54
CA ALA A 86 13.05 3.50 10.07
C ALA A 86 14.17 4.18 9.27
N TYR A 87 13.82 5.19 8.47
CA TYR A 87 14.79 5.95 7.68
C TYR A 87 15.71 6.78 8.57
N ILE A 88 15.18 7.53 9.54
CA ILE A 88 15.99 8.41 10.43
C ILE A 88 17.01 7.61 11.25
N VAL A 89 16.69 6.37 11.62
CA VAL A 89 17.61 5.49 12.36
C VAL A 89 18.78 5.01 11.50
N THR A 90 18.58 4.90 10.18
CA THR A 90 19.54 4.27 9.27
C THR A 90 20.31 5.27 8.41
N GLN A 91 19.74 6.45 8.16
CA GLN A 91 20.28 7.45 7.25
C GLN A 91 20.32 8.82 7.92
N SER A 92 21.39 9.57 7.65
CA SER A 92 21.63 10.91 8.21
C SER A 92 21.19 12.06 7.31
N ASP A 93 20.67 11.78 6.12
CA ASP A 93 20.25 12.77 5.12
C ASP A 93 18.72 12.83 5.00
N ILE A 94 18.18 13.87 4.33
CA ILE A 94 16.73 14.04 4.20
C ILE A 94 16.22 13.02 3.19
N PRO A 95 15.24 12.18 3.54
CA PRO A 95 14.72 11.17 2.63
C PRO A 95 14.15 11.79 1.36
N ALA A 96 14.31 11.11 0.23
CA ALA A 96 13.48 11.35 -0.94
C ALA A 96 12.16 10.57 -0.81
N PRO A 97 11.09 10.98 -1.51
CA PRO A 97 9.83 10.23 -1.50
C PRO A 97 9.99 8.76 -1.91
N ALA A 98 10.89 8.50 -2.86
CA ALA A 98 11.19 7.15 -3.34
C ALA A 98 11.75 6.24 -2.23
N ASP A 99 12.53 6.79 -1.30
CA ASP A 99 13.12 6.01 -0.21
C ASP A 99 12.07 5.56 0.80
N ILE A 100 11.16 6.47 1.14
CA ILE A 100 10.02 6.16 2.02
C ILE A 100 9.10 5.12 1.37
N ILE A 101 8.83 5.24 0.06
CA ILE A 101 8.04 4.24 -0.67
C ILE A 101 8.70 2.86 -0.63
N LYS A 102 10.02 2.77 -0.80
CA LYS A 102 10.76 1.50 -0.70
C LYS A 102 10.57 0.87 0.68
N LEU A 103 10.75 1.66 1.74
CA LEU A 103 10.59 1.18 3.13
C LEU A 103 9.17 0.69 3.41
N ILE A 104 8.15 1.42 2.95
CA ILE A 104 6.75 1.00 3.10
C ILE A 104 6.52 -0.37 2.42
N ARG A 105 7.04 -0.55 1.20
CA ARG A 105 6.90 -1.81 0.45
C ARG A 105 7.65 -2.97 1.11
N SER A 106 8.87 -2.75 1.59
CA SER A 106 9.65 -3.77 2.29
C SER A 106 9.00 -4.21 3.59
N ASN A 107 8.35 -3.29 4.32
CA ASN A 107 7.62 -3.64 5.52
C ASN A 107 6.38 -4.50 5.22
N LYS A 108 5.65 -4.19 4.14
CA LYS A 108 4.51 -5.01 3.68
C LYS A 108 4.91 -6.39 3.21
N GLN A 109 6.10 -6.54 2.62
CA GLN A 109 6.62 -7.86 2.24
C GLN A 109 7.00 -8.72 3.45
N SER A 110 7.26 -8.11 4.61
CA SER A 110 7.64 -8.85 5.82
C SER A 110 6.44 -9.50 6.51
N ASP A 111 5.23 -8.92 6.35
CA ASP A 111 3.98 -9.52 6.86
C ASP A 111 3.50 -10.73 6.03
N GLU A 112 4.02 -10.93 4.81
CA GLU A 112 3.58 -12.02 3.90
C GLU A 112 4.67 -13.07 3.64
N ALA A 113 5.58 -13.31 4.60
CA ALA A 113 6.59 -14.37 4.42
C ALA A 113 7.16 -14.95 5.71
N THR A 114 6.40 -15.06 6.81
CA THR A 114 6.73 -16.15 7.74
C THR A 114 6.43 -17.46 7.02
N PRO A 115 7.45 -18.30 6.74
CA PRO A 115 7.18 -19.63 6.22
C PRO A 115 6.18 -20.28 7.19
N PRO A 116 5.07 -20.83 6.70
CA PRO A 116 4.07 -21.44 7.57
C PRO A 116 4.75 -22.49 8.43
N THR A 117 4.66 -22.32 9.74
CA THR A 117 5.15 -23.31 10.70
C THR A 117 4.54 -24.68 10.42
N VAL A 118 5.24 -25.74 10.83
CA VAL A 118 4.78 -27.11 10.59
C VAL A 118 3.36 -27.35 11.13
N SER A 119 2.99 -26.77 12.27
CA SER A 119 1.63 -26.83 12.82
C SER A 119 0.59 -26.24 11.86
N GLN A 120 0.90 -25.14 11.19
CA GLN A 120 0.03 -24.54 10.17
C GLN A 120 -0.03 -25.40 8.91
N LEU A 121 1.08 -26.02 8.51
CA LEU A 121 1.11 -26.95 7.38
C LEU A 121 0.26 -28.20 7.64
N LEU A 122 0.26 -28.74 8.87
CA LEU A 122 -0.61 -29.83 9.30
C LEU A 122 -2.09 -29.40 9.28
N GLU A 123 -2.40 -28.18 9.71
CA GLU A 123 -3.76 -27.62 9.62
C GLU A 123 -4.21 -27.46 8.15
N TYR A 124 -3.34 -26.97 7.27
CA TYR A 124 -3.67 -26.81 5.86
C TYR A 124 -3.96 -28.15 5.19
N ARG A 125 -3.18 -29.18 5.54
CA ARG A 125 -3.42 -30.57 5.12
C ARG A 125 -4.76 -31.10 5.63
N SER A 126 -5.12 -30.86 6.90
CA SER A 126 -6.40 -31.32 7.47
C SER A 126 -7.60 -30.60 6.85
N ARG A 127 -7.43 -29.34 6.42
CA ARG A 127 -8.45 -28.52 5.75
C ARG A 127 -8.51 -28.75 4.23
N GLY A 128 -7.65 -29.61 3.67
CA GLY A 128 -7.60 -29.89 2.22
C GLY A 128 -7.04 -28.75 1.38
N ILE A 129 -6.29 -27.83 1.97
CA ILE A 129 -5.62 -26.74 1.26
C ILE A 129 -4.39 -27.34 0.55
N PRO A 130 -4.24 -27.13 -0.78
CA PRO A 130 -3.12 -27.66 -1.52
C PRO A 130 -1.81 -27.02 -1.06
N LEU A 131 -0.85 -27.88 -0.68
CA LEU A 131 0.48 -27.48 -0.22
C LEU A 131 1.45 -27.43 -1.39
N SER A 132 2.34 -26.43 -1.39
CA SER A 132 3.43 -26.30 -2.36
C SER A 132 4.46 -27.41 -2.20
N PRO A 133 5.23 -27.77 -3.25
CA PRO A 133 6.26 -28.82 -3.17
C PRO A 133 7.27 -28.62 -2.04
N LYS A 134 7.67 -27.35 -1.79
CA LYS A 134 8.56 -27.00 -0.67
C LYS A 134 7.92 -27.30 0.70
N GLN A 135 6.65 -26.92 0.88
CA GLN A 135 5.89 -27.15 2.11
C GLN A 135 5.64 -28.65 2.35
N GLN A 136 5.44 -29.43 1.29
CA GLN A 136 5.34 -30.88 1.38
C GLN A 136 6.67 -31.51 1.82
N ALA A 137 7.80 -31.02 1.31
CA ALA A 137 9.12 -31.46 1.73
C ALA A 137 9.40 -31.12 3.22
N ASP A 138 9.07 -29.91 3.66
CA ASP A 138 9.20 -29.49 5.07
C ASP A 138 8.34 -30.38 6.01
N LEU A 139 7.12 -30.73 5.61
CA LEU A 139 6.25 -31.66 6.36
C LEU A 139 6.83 -33.08 6.39
N GLN A 140 7.35 -33.59 5.27
CA GLN A 140 7.95 -34.91 5.22
C GLN A 140 9.21 -34.99 6.08
N GLU A 141 10.03 -33.94 6.09
CA GLU A 141 11.22 -33.85 6.94
C GLU A 141 10.85 -33.82 8.43
N TYR A 142 9.76 -33.13 8.79
CA TYR A 142 9.21 -33.15 10.14
C TYR A 142 8.68 -34.55 10.54
N GLU A 143 7.89 -35.20 9.69
CA GLU A 143 7.40 -36.57 9.92
C GLU A 143 8.57 -37.57 10.05
N ARG A 144 9.65 -37.36 9.29
CA ARG A 144 10.84 -38.21 9.30
C ARG A 144 11.75 -37.98 10.50
N SER A 145 11.81 -36.75 11.02
CA SER A 145 12.63 -36.40 12.18
C SER A 145 12.00 -36.82 13.52
N GLY A 146 10.74 -37.28 13.52
CA GLY A 146 10.11 -37.87 14.70
C GLY A 146 10.01 -36.90 15.88
N ALA A 147 10.02 -35.59 15.62
CA ALA A 147 10.05 -34.55 16.63
C ALA A 147 8.68 -34.40 17.33
N HIS A 148 8.34 -35.39 18.15
CA HIS A 148 7.55 -35.19 19.37
C HIS A 148 8.41 -34.38 20.36
N HIS A 149 8.56 -33.08 20.16
CA HIS A 149 8.82 -32.19 21.29
C HIS A 149 7.44 -31.79 21.83
N GLY A 150 7.13 -32.34 23.00
CA GLY A 150 5.89 -32.08 23.74
C GLY A 150 5.83 -30.67 24.32
#